data_AF-A0A453KQX0-F1
#
_entry.id   AF-A0A453KQX0-F1
#
_cell.length_a   1.000
_cell.length_b   1.000
_cell.length_c   1.000
_cell.angle_alpha   90.00
_cell.angle_beta   90.00
_cell.angle_gamma   90.00
#
_symmetry.space_group_name_H-M   'P 1'
#
loop_
_entity.id
_entity.type
_entity.pdbx_description
1 polymer ?
#
loop_
_entity_poly.entity_id
_entity_poly.type
_entity_poly.pdbx_seq_one_letter_code
_entity_poly.pdbx_strand_id
1 'polypeptide(L)'
;AGRASPGGALRRPPDALLRLLRRVPVHHAARMDARPVRAPASPIEYLAEARSLACSNVLGILRVCSEEAALTNVGRVLEARGSEIIGEAYKDPVTSFRDFHKFSNENPEAYWKMVFEEMGITFSVAPSCILRDSDAYPGGEWLPGAVLNAAANCLTAKPGRTSSDVAIVWRDEGKDSEPLNFVTVEELRKKVCLVANALDALNLAKGSAIAIDMPMNVNAVVIYLAIVLAGYIVVSIADSFAAPAISTRLKISEAKAIFTQDCILRDDKELPLYRCVIQVQRALILNSQSEYISHTSVFVLQ
;
A
#
# COMPACT_ATOMS: atom_id res chain seq x y z
N ALA A 1 -25.93 34.11 -51.13
CA ALA A 1 -25.65 32.92 -51.97
C ALA A 1 -24.20 32.52 -51.69
N GLY A 2 -23.93 31.41 -50.98
CA GLY A 2 -23.75 30.06 -51.56
C GLY A 2 -22.24 29.76 -51.61
N ARG A 3 -21.69 29.08 -50.60
CA ARG A 3 -21.31 27.64 -50.56
C ARG A 3 -19.99 27.27 -51.29
N ALA A 4 -19.16 26.56 -50.50
CA ALA A 4 -18.35 25.38 -50.83
C ALA A 4 -16.93 25.54 -51.44
N SER A 5 -15.97 24.94 -50.72
CA SER A 5 -14.70 24.39 -51.24
C SER A 5 -14.95 23.28 -52.25
N PRO A 6 -13.94 22.88 -53.07
CA PRO A 6 -13.30 21.58 -52.79
C PRO A 6 -11.83 21.39 -53.27
N GLY A 7 -11.11 20.46 -52.62
CA GLY A 7 -10.45 19.34 -53.32
C GLY A 7 -8.93 19.35 -53.59
N GLY A 8 -8.24 18.30 -53.10
CA GLY A 8 -6.89 17.87 -53.52
C GLY A 8 -6.06 17.25 -52.38
N ALA A 9 -6.42 16.09 -51.80
CA ALA A 9 -6.15 14.71 -52.25
C ALA A 9 -4.67 14.26 -52.22
N LEU A 10 -4.30 13.46 -51.21
CA LEU A 10 -3.24 12.44 -51.32
C LEU A 10 -3.54 11.23 -50.42
N ARG A 11 -4.11 10.21 -51.08
CA ARG A 11 -3.93 8.74 -50.98
C ARG A 11 -3.96 8.03 -49.62
N ARG A 12 -5.03 7.21 -49.45
CA ARG A 12 -5.14 5.95 -48.69
C ARG A 12 -5.10 4.76 -49.68
N PRO A 13 -5.06 3.45 -49.30
CA PRO A 13 -4.67 2.74 -48.06
C PRO A 13 -3.77 1.47 -48.37
N PRO A 14 -3.57 0.47 -47.48
CA PRO A 14 -4.60 -0.56 -47.20
C PRO A 14 -4.73 -1.00 -45.72
N ASP A 15 -5.94 -0.84 -45.19
CA ASP A 15 -6.81 -1.72 -44.37
C ASP A 15 -6.34 -3.08 -43.76
N ALA A 16 -5.07 -3.27 -43.40
CA ALA A 16 -4.61 -4.54 -42.79
C ALA A 16 -4.42 -4.52 -41.26
N LEU A 17 -4.24 -3.36 -40.60
CA LEU A 17 -3.96 -3.33 -39.14
C LEU A 17 -5.20 -3.08 -38.25
N LEU A 18 -6.30 -2.58 -38.81
CA LEU A 18 -7.56 -2.34 -38.06
C LEU A 18 -8.49 -3.57 -37.99
N ARG A 19 -8.06 -4.71 -38.54
CA ARG A 19 -8.79 -5.99 -38.45
C ARG A 19 -8.33 -6.92 -37.33
N LEU A 20 -7.31 -6.54 -36.55
CA LEU A 20 -6.76 -7.37 -35.46
C LEU A 20 -7.21 -6.97 -34.04
N LEU A 21 -8.02 -5.92 -33.89
CA LEU A 21 -8.61 -5.52 -32.59
C LEU A 21 -10.13 -5.61 -32.54
N ARG A 22 -10.76 -6.33 -33.48
CA ARG A 22 -12.20 -6.62 -33.45
C ARG A 22 -12.44 -8.10 -33.66
N ARG A 23 -12.23 -8.92 -32.62
CA ARG A 23 -12.81 -10.28 -32.48
C ARG A 23 -12.57 -10.86 -31.08
N VAL A 24 -13.30 -10.35 -30.08
CA VAL A 24 -13.98 -11.17 -29.04
C VAL A 24 -15.30 -10.46 -28.71
N PRO A 25 -16.45 -11.14 -28.63
CA PRO A 25 -17.77 -10.50 -28.76
C PRO A 25 -18.30 -9.91 -27.46
N VAL A 26 -18.80 -8.68 -27.53
CA VAL A 26 -19.76 -8.13 -26.55
C VAL A 26 -21.16 -8.50 -27.05
N HIS A 27 -21.81 -9.48 -26.42
CA HIS A 27 -23.21 -9.78 -26.66
C HIS A 27 -23.98 -9.87 -25.33
N HIS A 28 -24.55 -8.75 -24.90
CA HIS A 28 -25.96 -8.55 -24.52
C HIS A 28 -26.09 -7.30 -23.63
N ALA A 29 -26.28 -6.14 -24.27
CA ALA A 29 -26.93 -5.02 -23.61
C ALA A 29 -28.44 -5.24 -23.74
N ALA A 30 -29.07 -5.80 -22.72
CA ALA A 30 -30.52 -5.82 -22.62
C ALA A 30 -31.00 -4.44 -22.15
N ARG A 31 -31.83 -3.78 -22.95
CA ARG A 31 -32.64 -2.62 -22.54
C ARG A 31 -33.48 -3.03 -21.33
N MET A 32 -33.32 -2.33 -20.20
CA MET A 32 -34.30 -2.43 -19.11
C MET A 32 -35.41 -1.41 -19.35
N ASP A 33 -36.61 -1.91 -19.68
CA ASP A 33 -37.85 -1.16 -19.56
C ASP A 33 -38.15 -0.93 -18.07
N ALA A 34 -38.21 0.34 -17.66
CA ALA A 34 -38.61 0.72 -16.31
C ALA A 34 -40.13 0.53 -16.14
N ARG A 35 -40.55 -0.55 -15.48
CA ARG A 35 -41.87 -0.63 -14.84
C ARG A 35 -41.72 -0.36 -13.34
N PRO A 36 -42.67 0.35 -12.72
CA PRO A 36 -42.57 0.68 -11.30
C PRO A 36 -42.83 -0.58 -10.46
N VAL A 37 -41.80 -1.05 -9.75
CA VAL A 37 -41.92 -2.12 -8.75
C VAL A 37 -42.15 -1.46 -7.39
N ARG A 38 -43.18 -1.93 -6.68
CA ARG A 38 -43.60 -1.44 -5.36
C ARG A 38 -42.52 -1.81 -4.33
N ALA A 39 -42.14 -0.88 -3.46
CA ALA A 39 -41.14 -1.14 -2.42
C ALA A 39 -41.66 -2.15 -1.38
N PRO A 40 -40.88 -3.18 -1.00
CA PRO A 40 -41.29 -4.20 -0.04
C PRO A 40 -41.26 -3.69 1.41
N ALA A 41 -42.11 -4.27 2.26
CA ALA A 41 -42.46 -3.73 3.57
C ALA A 41 -41.55 -4.20 4.73
N SER A 42 -40.61 -5.14 4.50
CA SER A 42 -39.61 -5.50 5.51
C SER A 42 -38.37 -6.25 4.96
N PRO A 43 -37.24 -6.30 5.70
CA PRO A 43 -35.99 -6.96 5.29
C PRO A 43 -36.09 -8.49 5.10
N ILE A 44 -37.09 -9.16 5.69
CA ILE A 44 -37.26 -10.61 5.60
C ILE A 44 -37.89 -11.01 4.26
N GLU A 45 -38.79 -10.20 3.71
CA GLU A 45 -39.35 -10.43 2.36
C GLU A 45 -38.29 -10.26 1.28
N TYR A 46 -37.32 -9.36 1.47
CA TYR A 46 -36.20 -9.17 0.56
C TYR A 46 -35.34 -10.44 0.40
N LEU A 47 -35.15 -11.20 1.49
CA LEU A 47 -34.38 -12.45 1.47
C LEU A 47 -35.17 -13.62 0.87
N ALA A 48 -36.49 -13.60 0.96
CA ALA A 48 -37.36 -14.63 0.37
C ALA A 48 -37.52 -14.44 -1.15
N GLU A 49 -37.69 -13.20 -1.62
CA GLU A 49 -37.76 -12.88 -3.06
C GLU A 49 -36.38 -13.05 -3.75
N ALA A 50 -35.28 -12.70 -3.07
CA ALA A 50 -33.93 -12.96 -3.55
C ALA A 50 -33.62 -14.46 -3.71
N ARG A 51 -34.24 -15.33 -2.89
CA ARG A 51 -34.12 -16.79 -3.04
C ARG A 51 -34.89 -17.35 -4.24
N SER A 52 -36.02 -16.75 -4.62
CA SER A 52 -36.85 -17.25 -5.72
C SER A 52 -36.34 -16.83 -7.11
N LEU A 53 -35.63 -15.70 -7.22
CA LEU A 53 -35.06 -15.23 -8.49
C LEU A 53 -33.59 -15.63 -8.70
N ALA A 54 -32.91 -16.15 -7.67
CA ALA A 54 -31.50 -16.58 -7.76
C ALA A 54 -31.29 -18.04 -8.24
N CYS A 55 -32.35 -18.80 -8.53
CA CYS A 55 -32.22 -20.24 -8.81
C CYS A 55 -32.05 -20.65 -10.28
N SER A 56 -31.95 -19.74 -11.26
CA SER A 56 -31.77 -20.19 -12.66
C SER A 56 -30.73 -19.48 -13.52
N ASN A 57 -30.16 -18.31 -13.17
CA ASN A 57 -29.21 -17.63 -14.08
C ASN A 57 -28.05 -16.86 -13.42
N VAL A 58 -27.73 -17.10 -12.14
CA VAL A 58 -26.57 -16.48 -11.45
C VAL A 58 -25.63 -17.56 -10.87
N LEU A 59 -25.37 -18.60 -11.66
CA LEU A 59 -24.38 -19.64 -11.34
C LEU A 59 -23.01 -19.38 -11.99
N GLY A 60 -22.81 -18.19 -12.57
CA GLY A 60 -21.56 -17.75 -13.22
C GLY A 60 -20.75 -16.72 -12.44
N ILE A 61 -21.10 -16.41 -11.18
CA ILE A 61 -20.39 -15.40 -10.38
C ILE A 61 -19.45 -16.13 -9.40
N LEU A 62 -18.18 -16.18 -9.77
CA LEU A 62 -17.01 -16.58 -8.97
C LEU A 62 -17.04 -17.98 -8.36
N ARG A 63 -17.03 -19.00 -9.21
CA ARG A 63 -16.31 -20.22 -8.86
C ARG A 63 -14.83 -19.88 -9.01
N VAL A 64 -14.13 -19.53 -7.92
CA VAL A 64 -12.67 -19.46 -7.97
C VAL A 64 -12.21 -20.85 -8.36
N CYS A 65 -11.69 -21.00 -9.57
CA CYS A 65 -11.20 -22.28 -10.04
C CYS A 65 -9.98 -22.65 -9.20
N SER A 66 -9.85 -23.93 -8.84
CA SER A 66 -8.71 -24.43 -8.06
C SER A 66 -7.36 -23.98 -8.65
N GLU A 67 -7.26 -23.95 -9.98
CA GLU A 67 -6.10 -23.47 -10.72
C GLU A 67 -5.77 -21.98 -10.44
N GLU A 68 -6.78 -21.11 -10.37
CA GLU A 68 -6.57 -19.69 -10.07
C GLU A 68 -6.20 -19.48 -8.59
N ALA A 69 -6.82 -20.25 -7.69
CA ALA A 69 -6.51 -20.21 -6.27
C ALA A 69 -5.05 -20.59 -6.01
N ALA A 70 -4.54 -21.62 -6.70
CA ALA A 70 -3.16 -22.08 -6.62
C ALA A 70 -2.13 -21.01 -7.02
N LEU A 71 -2.51 -20.01 -7.83
CA LEU A 71 -1.64 -18.90 -8.23
C LEU A 71 -1.54 -17.79 -7.17
N THR A 72 -2.45 -17.76 -6.19
CA THR A 72 -2.38 -16.78 -5.09
C THR A 72 -1.21 -17.09 -4.16
N ASN A 73 -0.79 -16.10 -3.34
CA ASN A 73 0.29 -16.35 -2.37
C ASN A 73 -0.08 -17.45 -1.36
N VAL A 74 -1.31 -17.41 -0.82
CA VAL A 74 -1.80 -18.46 0.10
C VAL A 74 -1.95 -19.79 -0.62
N GLY A 75 -2.45 -19.78 -1.86
CA GLY A 75 -2.56 -20.98 -2.68
C GLY A 75 -1.22 -21.64 -2.92
N ARG A 76 -0.17 -20.89 -3.26
CA ARG A 76 1.18 -21.44 -3.44
C ARG A 76 1.73 -22.06 -2.15
N VAL A 77 1.47 -21.44 -1.00
CA VAL A 77 1.84 -22.02 0.31
C VAL A 77 1.08 -23.33 0.55
N LEU A 78 -0.22 -23.36 0.24
CA LEU A 78 -1.03 -24.57 0.38
C LEU A 78 -0.63 -25.67 -0.61
N GLU A 79 -0.28 -25.34 -1.85
CA GLU A 79 0.27 -26.31 -2.81
C GLU A 79 1.60 -26.89 -2.34
N ALA A 80 2.48 -26.05 -1.77
CA ALA A 80 3.79 -26.48 -1.32
C ALA A 80 3.76 -27.25 0.01
N ARG A 81 2.89 -26.84 0.95
CA ARG A 81 2.92 -27.27 2.36
C ARG A 81 1.59 -27.78 2.89
N GLY A 82 0.52 -27.78 2.10
CA GLY A 82 -0.82 -28.16 2.53
C GLY A 82 -0.88 -29.58 3.11
N SER A 83 -0.18 -30.53 2.49
CA SER A 83 -0.07 -31.90 3.01
C SER A 83 0.75 -32.01 4.30
N GLU A 84 1.73 -31.13 4.53
CA GLU A 84 2.47 -31.05 5.80
C GLU A 84 1.58 -30.50 6.92
N ILE A 85 0.77 -29.49 6.60
CA ILE A 85 -0.01 -28.71 7.57
C ILE A 85 -1.33 -29.39 7.92
N ILE A 86 -2.04 -29.90 6.91
CA ILE A 86 -3.41 -30.45 7.01
C ILE A 86 -3.39 -31.99 6.96
N GLY A 87 -2.30 -32.59 6.50
CA GLY A 87 -2.16 -34.04 6.37
C GLY A 87 -2.88 -34.61 5.14
N GLU A 88 -3.31 -35.87 5.25
CA GLU A 88 -4.00 -36.60 4.17
C GLU A 88 -5.34 -35.98 3.75
N ALA A 89 -5.91 -35.09 4.60
CA ALA A 89 -7.14 -34.39 4.29
C ALA A 89 -6.95 -33.23 3.29
N TYR A 90 -5.71 -32.80 3.04
CA TYR A 90 -5.41 -31.78 2.04
C TYR A 90 -5.80 -32.26 0.63
N LYS A 91 -6.54 -31.43 -0.11
CA LYS A 91 -6.96 -31.72 -1.48
C LYS A 91 -6.51 -30.65 -2.46
N ASP A 92 -6.96 -29.43 -2.21
CA ASP A 92 -6.63 -28.25 -2.99
C ASP A 92 -6.74 -26.99 -2.11
N PRO A 93 -6.19 -25.84 -2.55
CA PRO A 93 -6.19 -24.61 -1.78
C PRO A 93 -7.59 -24.11 -1.41
N VAL A 94 -8.59 -24.30 -2.25
CA VAL A 94 -9.95 -23.79 -2.03
C VAL A 94 -10.68 -24.64 -1.00
N THR A 95 -10.70 -25.96 -1.20
CA THR A 95 -11.43 -26.88 -0.33
C THR A 95 -10.77 -27.04 1.04
N SER A 96 -9.45 -26.91 1.11
CA SER A 96 -8.67 -27.08 2.34
C SER A 96 -8.44 -25.76 3.10
N PHE A 97 -8.84 -24.60 2.55
CA PHE A 97 -8.63 -23.30 3.19
C PHE A 97 -9.21 -23.22 4.61
N ARG A 98 -10.38 -23.83 4.84
CA ARG A 98 -11.00 -23.82 6.17
C ARG A 98 -10.14 -24.56 7.20
N ASP A 99 -9.53 -25.66 6.80
CA ASP A 99 -8.67 -26.46 7.67
C ASP A 99 -7.33 -25.75 7.88
N PHE A 100 -6.81 -25.04 6.87
CA PHE A 100 -5.67 -24.15 7.02
C PHE A 100 -5.92 -23.00 8.02
N HIS A 101 -7.09 -22.35 7.92
CA HIS A 101 -7.49 -21.32 8.86
C HIS A 101 -7.69 -21.88 10.28
N LYS A 102 -8.21 -23.09 10.41
CA LYS A 102 -8.27 -23.78 11.70
C LYS A 102 -6.86 -23.99 12.27
N PHE A 103 -5.94 -24.50 11.44
CA PHE A 103 -4.54 -24.68 11.81
C PHE A 103 -3.88 -23.38 12.27
N SER A 104 -4.11 -22.24 11.59
CA SER A 104 -3.50 -20.97 11.97
C SER A 104 -3.91 -20.48 13.36
N ASN A 105 -5.12 -20.83 13.81
CA ASN A 105 -5.62 -20.47 15.14
C ASN A 105 -5.13 -21.45 16.22
N GLU A 106 -5.09 -22.75 15.91
CA GLU A 106 -4.70 -23.79 16.86
C GLU A 106 -3.17 -23.91 17.03
N ASN A 107 -2.39 -23.47 16.02
CA ASN A 107 -0.94 -23.63 15.97
C ASN A 107 -0.24 -22.31 15.59
N PRO A 108 -0.41 -21.22 16.37
CA PRO A 108 0.13 -19.90 16.03
C PRO A 108 1.67 -19.91 15.87
N GLU A 109 2.38 -20.69 16.70
CA GLU A 109 3.83 -20.84 16.64
C GLU A 109 4.30 -21.35 15.27
N ALA A 110 3.72 -22.47 14.81
CA ALA A 110 4.07 -23.08 13.53
C ALA A 110 3.63 -22.20 12.35
N TYR A 111 2.40 -21.67 12.43
CA TYR A 111 1.83 -20.82 11.38
C TYR A 111 2.66 -19.56 11.13
N TRP A 112 2.96 -18.78 12.17
CA TRP A 112 3.68 -17.51 11.99
C TRP A 112 5.15 -17.73 11.63
N LYS A 113 5.78 -18.79 12.13
CA LYS A 113 7.13 -19.17 11.70
C LYS A 113 7.18 -19.42 10.19
N MET A 114 6.25 -20.21 9.66
CA MET A 114 6.07 -20.39 8.22
C MET A 114 5.86 -19.05 7.51
N VAL A 115 4.95 -18.21 8.01
CA VAL A 115 4.66 -16.91 7.38
C VAL A 115 5.91 -16.02 7.31
N PHE A 116 6.74 -15.98 8.36
CA PHE A 116 8.00 -15.24 8.34
C PHE A 116 9.04 -15.81 7.38
N GLU A 117 9.13 -17.13 7.26
CA GLU A 117 9.98 -17.82 6.29
C GLU A 117 9.54 -17.49 4.85
N GLU A 118 8.25 -17.63 4.53
CA GLU A 118 7.69 -17.33 3.21
C GLU A 118 7.85 -15.85 2.82
N MET A 119 7.70 -14.94 3.78
CA MET A 119 7.92 -13.51 3.56
C MET A 119 9.40 -13.11 3.51
N GLY A 120 10.32 -14.03 3.87
CA GLY A 120 11.74 -13.74 4.02
C GLY A 120 12.00 -12.62 5.04
N ILE A 121 11.37 -12.70 6.21
CA ILE A 121 11.61 -11.77 7.32
C ILE A 121 12.90 -12.15 8.03
N THR A 122 13.79 -11.17 8.17
CA THR A 122 15.07 -11.34 8.85
C THR A 122 15.04 -10.65 10.22
N PHE A 123 15.52 -11.40 11.21
CA PHE A 123 15.72 -10.93 12.58
C PHE A 123 17.22 -10.83 12.84
N SER A 124 17.66 -9.76 13.52
CA SER A 124 19.04 -9.70 14.05
C SER A 124 19.18 -10.51 15.33
N VAL A 125 18.10 -10.60 16.11
CA VAL A 125 17.95 -11.54 17.23
C VAL A 125 16.61 -12.24 17.04
N ALA A 126 16.64 -13.57 16.88
CA ALA A 126 15.43 -14.36 16.70
C ALA A 126 14.55 -14.31 17.97
N PRO A 127 13.22 -14.35 17.82
CA PRO A 127 12.31 -14.49 18.96
C PRO A 127 12.57 -15.81 19.73
N SER A 128 12.31 -15.80 21.03
CA SER A 128 12.31 -17.03 21.84
C SER A 128 11.12 -17.96 21.55
N CYS A 129 9.97 -17.37 21.19
CA CYS A 129 8.79 -18.01 20.62
C CYS A 129 7.98 -16.97 19.84
N ILE A 130 7.00 -17.37 19.03
CA ILE A 130 6.13 -16.43 18.30
C ILE A 130 5.22 -15.66 19.25
N LEU A 131 4.54 -16.37 20.15
CA LEU A 131 3.60 -15.80 21.10
C LEU A 131 3.85 -16.44 22.46
N ARG A 132 4.08 -15.60 23.46
CA ARG A 132 4.08 -16.01 24.87
C ARG A 132 2.74 -15.61 25.46
N ASP A 133 1.93 -16.60 25.81
CA ASP A 133 0.64 -16.37 26.46
C ASP A 133 0.85 -15.68 27.82
N SER A 134 -0.10 -14.80 28.15
CA SER A 134 -0.15 -14.11 29.43
C SER A 134 -1.61 -13.91 29.81
N ASP A 135 -1.94 -14.21 31.06
CA ASP A 135 -3.28 -14.03 31.63
C ASP A 135 -3.62 -12.55 31.90
N ALA A 136 -2.67 -11.62 31.71
CA ALA A 136 -2.91 -10.18 31.84
C ALA A 136 -3.74 -9.64 30.67
N TYR A 137 -4.49 -8.55 30.86
CA TYR A 137 -5.22 -7.87 29.78
C TYR A 137 -4.62 -6.48 29.51
N PRO A 138 -4.39 -6.09 28.24
CA PRO A 138 -4.48 -6.88 27.00
C PRO A 138 -3.31 -7.88 26.91
N GLY A 139 -3.63 -9.18 26.77
CA GLY A 139 -2.67 -10.27 26.97
C GLY A 139 -1.84 -10.68 25.77
N GLY A 140 -0.79 -11.46 26.06
CA GLY A 140 0.15 -12.03 25.10
C GLY A 140 1.33 -11.11 24.75
N GLU A 141 2.54 -11.68 24.71
CA GLU A 141 3.75 -11.02 24.22
C GLU A 141 4.15 -11.65 22.88
N TRP A 142 4.11 -10.86 21.80
CA TRP A 142 4.52 -11.32 20.47
C TRP A 142 6.03 -11.15 20.28
N LEU A 143 6.67 -12.18 19.73
CA LEU A 143 8.09 -12.23 19.39
C LEU A 143 9.02 -11.83 20.56
N PRO A 144 8.82 -12.37 21.79
CA PRO A 144 9.62 -12.02 22.95
C PRO A 144 11.12 -12.15 22.71
N GLY A 145 11.83 -11.05 22.96
CA GLY A 145 13.29 -10.94 22.81
C GLY A 145 13.77 -10.76 21.37
N ALA A 146 12.86 -10.72 20.39
CA ALA A 146 13.24 -10.50 19.00
C ALA A 146 13.74 -9.08 18.78
N VAL A 147 14.74 -8.95 17.90
CA VAL A 147 15.19 -7.67 17.37
C VAL A 147 15.15 -7.76 15.85
N LEU A 148 14.44 -6.82 15.23
CA LEU A 148 14.36 -6.66 13.79
C LEU A 148 14.25 -5.17 13.46
N ASN A 149 14.54 -4.82 12.20
CA ASN A 149 14.21 -3.50 11.67
C ASN A 149 13.23 -3.67 10.50
N ALA A 150 12.05 -3.06 10.62
CA ALA A 150 11.00 -3.17 9.62
C ALA A 150 11.41 -2.53 8.29
N ALA A 151 12.02 -1.34 8.32
CA ALA A 151 12.52 -0.68 7.12
C ALA A 151 13.63 -1.49 6.44
N ALA A 152 14.58 -2.06 7.20
CA ALA A 152 15.62 -2.92 6.63
C ALA A 152 15.02 -4.16 5.92
N ASN A 153 13.96 -4.74 6.50
CA ASN A 153 13.22 -5.82 5.88
C ASN A 153 12.53 -5.39 4.57
N CYS A 154 11.97 -4.17 4.49
CA CYS A 154 11.37 -3.64 3.27
C CYS A 154 12.41 -3.26 2.19
N LEU A 155 13.62 -2.87 2.58
CA LEU A 155 14.68 -2.39 1.68
C LEU A 155 15.58 -3.50 1.12
N THR A 156 15.31 -4.74 1.49
CA THR A 156 16.05 -5.92 1.01
C THR A 156 15.17 -6.69 0.03
N ALA A 157 15.74 -7.07 -1.11
CA ALA A 157 15.03 -7.89 -2.09
C ALA A 157 14.56 -9.21 -1.47
N LYS A 158 13.28 -9.54 -1.66
CA LYS A 158 12.64 -10.74 -1.12
C LYS A 158 12.87 -11.96 -2.03
N PRO A 159 12.61 -13.20 -1.55
CA PRO A 159 12.72 -14.39 -2.38
C PRO A 159 12.01 -14.23 -3.73
N GLY A 160 12.71 -14.56 -4.82
CA GLY A 160 12.20 -14.38 -6.19
C GLY A 160 12.23 -12.94 -6.72
N ARG A 161 12.85 -11.99 -6.00
CA ARG A 161 13.05 -10.60 -6.43
C ARG A 161 14.53 -10.23 -6.44
N THR A 162 14.87 -9.24 -7.24
CA THR A 162 16.22 -8.69 -7.34
C THR A 162 16.27 -7.23 -6.88
N SER A 163 17.46 -6.72 -6.58
CA SER A 163 17.61 -5.29 -6.19
C SER A 163 17.32 -4.33 -7.35
N SER A 164 17.38 -4.81 -8.59
CA SER A 164 16.99 -4.06 -9.80
C SER A 164 15.49 -4.04 -10.05
N ASP A 165 14.69 -4.80 -9.30
CA ASP A 165 13.24 -4.76 -9.45
C ASP A 165 12.70 -3.41 -8.96
N VAL A 166 11.62 -2.97 -9.60
CA VAL A 166 10.91 -1.73 -9.23
C VAL A 166 10.27 -1.88 -7.84
N ALA A 167 10.57 -0.94 -6.95
CA ALA A 167 10.01 -0.86 -5.61
C ALA A 167 8.83 0.14 -5.53
N ILE A 168 8.98 1.29 -6.18
CA ILE A 168 7.96 2.36 -6.18
C ILE A 168 7.68 2.75 -7.62
N VAL A 169 6.39 2.84 -7.94
CA VAL A 169 5.84 3.43 -9.18
C VAL A 169 5.04 4.64 -8.77
N TRP A 170 5.26 5.79 -9.38
CA TRP A 170 4.44 6.97 -9.09
C TRP A 170 4.28 7.86 -10.31
N ARG A 171 3.40 8.84 -10.16
CA ARG A 171 3.24 9.97 -11.06
C ARG A 171 3.12 11.23 -10.22
N ASP A 172 3.69 12.32 -10.70
CA ASP A 172 3.54 13.62 -10.03
C ASP A 172 2.13 14.17 -10.29
N GLU A 173 1.56 14.84 -9.29
CA GLU A 173 0.27 15.51 -9.41
C GLU A 173 0.26 16.47 -10.61
N GLY A 174 -0.83 16.48 -11.38
CA GLY A 174 -0.98 17.34 -12.57
C GLY A 174 -0.21 16.89 -13.81
N LYS A 175 0.51 15.75 -13.75
CA LYS A 175 1.32 15.23 -14.86
C LYS A 175 0.74 13.96 -15.49
N ASP A 176 -0.58 13.88 -15.64
CA ASP A 176 -1.29 12.68 -16.13
C ASP A 176 -0.88 12.20 -17.53
N SER A 177 -0.37 13.10 -18.37
CA SER A 177 0.14 12.78 -19.70
C SER A 177 1.61 12.34 -19.72
N GLU A 178 2.35 12.49 -18.62
CA GLU A 178 3.75 12.09 -18.54
C GLU A 178 3.91 10.59 -18.23
N PRO A 179 5.04 9.99 -18.67
CA PRO A 179 5.38 8.63 -18.29
C PRO A 179 5.39 8.42 -16.77
N LEU A 180 5.12 7.20 -16.34
CA LEU A 180 5.28 6.82 -14.94
C LEU A 180 6.74 6.93 -14.52
N ASN A 181 6.96 7.38 -13.30
CA ASN A 181 8.26 7.35 -12.66
C ASN A 181 8.44 6.05 -11.88
N PHE A 182 9.69 5.64 -11.72
CA PHE A 182 10.05 4.39 -11.08
C PHE A 182 11.30 4.56 -10.23
N VAL A 183 11.34 3.83 -9.12
CA VAL A 183 12.54 3.68 -8.29
C VAL A 183 12.71 2.19 -7.99
N THR A 184 13.90 1.67 -8.26
CA THR A 184 14.28 0.29 -7.94
C THR A 184 14.50 0.09 -6.44
N VAL A 185 14.51 -1.16 -5.98
CA VAL A 185 14.83 -1.50 -4.58
C VAL A 185 16.21 -0.96 -4.19
N GLU A 186 17.20 -1.06 -5.10
CA GLU A 186 18.55 -0.54 -4.87
C GLU A 186 18.57 0.98 -4.67
N GLU A 187 17.90 1.72 -5.55
CA GLU A 187 17.83 3.18 -5.49
C GLU A 187 17.05 3.65 -4.26
N LEU A 188 15.95 2.98 -3.92
CA LEU A 188 15.19 3.27 -2.71
C LEU A 188 16.07 3.09 -1.47
N ARG A 189 16.77 1.96 -1.38
CA ARG A 189 17.69 1.67 -0.27
C ARG A 189 18.79 2.73 -0.17
N LYS A 190 19.40 3.15 -1.28
CA LYS A 190 20.41 4.22 -1.31
C LYS A 190 19.85 5.54 -0.76
N LYS A 191 18.67 5.96 -1.24
CA LYS A 191 18.00 7.19 -0.79
C LYS A 191 17.65 7.12 0.71
N VAL A 192 17.10 6.00 1.16
CA VAL A 192 16.73 5.81 2.57
C VAL A 192 17.95 5.81 3.48
N CYS A 193 19.02 5.11 3.13
CA CYS A 193 20.26 5.13 3.92
C CYS A 193 20.86 6.53 4.01
N LEU A 194 20.80 7.31 2.92
CA LEU A 194 21.30 8.69 2.91
C LEU A 194 20.53 9.56 3.91
N VAL A 195 19.19 9.51 3.89
CA VAL A 195 18.37 10.28 4.84
C VAL A 195 18.55 9.77 6.27
N ALA A 196 18.61 8.44 6.48
CA ALA A 196 18.81 7.85 7.80
C ALA A 196 20.13 8.32 8.44
N ASN A 197 21.23 8.34 7.67
CA ASN A 197 22.52 8.86 8.14
C ASN A 197 22.47 10.37 8.40
N ALA A 198 21.71 11.13 7.62
CA ALA A 198 21.55 12.57 7.83
C ALA A 198 20.80 12.89 9.14
N LEU A 199 19.95 11.98 9.63
CA LEU A 199 19.25 12.15 10.91
C LEU A 199 20.20 12.17 12.12
N ASP A 200 21.40 11.59 12.00
CA ASP A 200 22.40 11.63 13.08
C ASP A 200 22.85 13.07 13.38
N ALA A 201 22.83 13.96 12.38
CA ALA A 201 23.16 15.37 12.55
C ALA A 201 22.16 16.13 13.46
N LEU A 202 20.97 15.56 13.69
CA LEU A 202 19.97 16.14 14.59
C LEU A 202 20.34 15.98 16.07
N ASN A 203 21.29 15.08 16.40
CA ASN A 203 21.69 14.76 17.77
C ASN A 203 20.50 14.40 18.69
N LEU A 204 19.48 13.74 18.14
CA LEU A 204 18.33 13.27 18.89
C LEU A 204 18.64 11.92 19.54
N ALA A 205 18.05 11.67 20.71
CA ALA A 205 18.12 10.35 21.33
C ALA A 205 17.39 9.32 20.48
N LYS A 206 17.93 8.10 20.34
CA LYS A 206 17.21 6.99 19.69
C LYS A 206 15.85 6.78 20.35
N GLY A 207 14.83 6.45 19.55
CA GLY A 207 13.44 6.40 19.99
C GLY A 207 12.75 7.77 20.10
N SER A 208 13.43 8.89 19.80
CA SER A 208 12.75 10.18 19.68
C SER A 208 11.70 10.14 18.56
N ALA A 209 10.58 10.82 18.77
CA ALA A 209 9.54 11.00 17.78
C ALA A 209 9.92 12.07 16.75
N ILE A 210 9.73 11.75 15.47
CA ILE A 210 9.95 12.63 14.33
C ILE A 210 8.67 12.61 13.49
N ALA A 211 8.07 13.79 13.33
CA ALA A 211 6.85 13.95 12.57
C ALA A 211 7.12 14.09 11.07
N ILE A 212 6.12 13.73 10.27
CA ILE A 212 6.07 13.97 8.83
C ILE A 212 4.73 14.63 8.54
N ASP A 213 4.77 15.84 8.02
CA ASP A 213 3.64 16.58 7.47
C ASP A 213 3.93 16.86 6.00
N MET A 214 3.68 15.87 5.15
CA MET A 214 3.96 15.88 3.72
C MET A 214 2.89 15.08 2.97
N PRO A 215 2.58 15.42 1.71
CA PRO A 215 1.74 14.61 0.84
C PRO A 215 2.40 13.25 0.53
N MET A 216 1.58 12.32 0.04
CA MET A 216 2.01 10.99 -0.37
C MET A 216 2.84 11.01 -1.66
N ASN A 217 4.11 11.40 -1.55
CA ASN A 217 5.10 11.36 -2.62
C ASN A 217 6.26 10.43 -2.28
N VAL A 218 7.16 10.19 -3.25
CA VAL A 218 8.30 9.28 -3.08
C VAL A 218 9.26 9.74 -1.97
N ASN A 219 9.41 11.04 -1.76
CA ASN A 219 10.28 11.58 -0.70
C ASN A 219 9.69 11.29 0.69
N ALA A 220 8.37 11.39 0.86
CA ALA A 220 7.69 11.03 2.11
C ALA A 220 7.90 9.55 2.46
N VAL A 221 7.85 8.65 1.46
CA VAL A 221 8.14 7.22 1.65
C VAL A 221 9.60 7.01 2.08
N VAL A 222 10.55 7.70 1.42
CA VAL A 222 11.98 7.63 1.76
C VAL A 222 12.21 8.10 3.20
N ILE A 223 11.63 9.24 3.59
CA ILE A 223 11.77 9.82 4.93
C ILE A 223 11.15 8.91 5.99
N TYR A 224 9.96 8.37 5.73
CA TYR A 224 9.30 7.44 6.64
C TYR A 224 10.18 6.21 6.92
N LEU A 225 10.68 5.56 5.86
CA LEU A 225 11.56 4.41 6.00
C LEU A 225 12.88 4.77 6.66
N ALA A 226 13.42 5.97 6.43
CA ALA A 226 14.66 6.45 7.03
C ALA A 226 14.55 6.65 8.55
N ILE A 227 13.46 7.26 9.02
CA ILE A 227 13.16 7.44 10.45
C ILE A 227 13.10 6.06 11.14
N VAL A 228 12.38 5.11 10.54
CA VAL A 228 12.27 3.74 11.07
C VAL A 228 13.62 3.00 11.01
N LEU A 229 14.38 3.16 9.92
CA LEU A 229 15.69 2.53 9.77
C LEU A 229 16.69 3.01 10.82
N ALA A 230 16.69 4.31 11.13
CA ALA A 230 17.56 4.93 12.13
C ALA A 230 17.14 4.64 13.59
N GLY A 231 15.97 4.05 13.81
CA GLY A 231 15.47 3.69 15.14
C GLY A 231 14.76 4.85 15.86
N TYR A 232 14.16 5.76 15.11
CA TYR A 232 13.28 6.80 15.62
C TYR A 232 11.81 6.40 15.48
N ILE A 233 10.92 7.11 16.17
CA ILE A 233 9.47 6.90 16.09
C ILE A 233 8.91 7.84 15.03
N VAL A 234 8.20 7.32 14.04
CA VAL A 234 7.57 8.14 13.00
C VAL A 234 6.17 8.59 13.42
N VAL A 235 5.87 9.88 13.24
CA VAL A 235 4.55 10.47 13.52
C VAL A 235 3.99 11.07 12.23
N SER A 236 3.13 10.34 11.54
CA SER A 236 2.50 10.84 10.32
C SER A 236 1.36 11.81 10.66
N ILE A 237 1.41 13.01 10.08
CA ILE A 237 0.40 14.06 10.18
C ILE A 237 -0.18 14.26 8.79
N ALA A 238 -1.51 14.35 8.69
CA ALA A 238 -2.16 14.56 7.40
C ALA A 238 -1.88 15.99 6.89
N ASP A 239 -1.47 16.06 5.64
CA ASP A 239 -1.11 17.26 4.87
C ASP A 239 -2.28 18.25 4.64
N SER A 240 -3.50 17.82 4.98
CA SER A 240 -4.73 18.61 4.93
C SER A 240 -5.07 19.32 6.25
N PHE A 241 -4.29 19.09 7.32
CA PHE A 241 -4.58 19.68 8.62
C PHE A 241 -4.13 21.13 8.73
N ALA A 242 -4.98 21.93 9.38
CA ALA A 242 -4.64 23.28 9.80
C ALA A 242 -3.68 23.26 11.02
N ALA A 243 -3.00 24.38 11.25
CA ALA A 243 -2.01 24.55 12.33
C ALA A 243 -2.48 24.03 13.72
N PRO A 244 -3.71 24.27 14.20
CA PRO A 244 -4.15 23.73 15.51
C PRO A 244 -4.14 22.20 15.57
N ALA A 245 -4.53 21.54 14.47
CA ALA A 245 -4.55 20.08 14.36
C ALA A 245 -3.14 19.50 14.27
N ILE A 246 -2.22 20.18 13.57
CA ILE A 246 -0.79 19.83 13.55
C ILE A 246 -0.20 19.96 14.97
N SER A 247 -0.42 21.10 15.64
CA SER A 247 0.06 21.37 17.01
C SER A 247 -0.37 20.30 17.99
N THR A 248 -1.64 19.89 17.94
CA THR A 248 -2.17 18.85 18.82
C THR A 248 -1.42 17.53 18.67
N ARG A 249 -1.09 17.13 17.44
CA ARG A 249 -0.38 15.88 17.15
C ARG A 249 1.08 15.93 17.55
N LEU A 250 1.75 17.06 17.30
CA LEU A 250 3.12 17.27 17.75
C LEU A 250 3.23 17.21 19.28
N LYS A 251 2.25 17.77 20.00
CA LYS A 251 2.20 17.72 21.47
C LYS A 251 1.95 16.32 22.00
N ILE A 252 0.95 15.61 21.48
CA ILE A 252 0.60 14.25 21.95
C ILE A 252 1.74 13.26 21.69
N SER A 253 2.46 13.42 20.57
CA SER A 253 3.57 12.53 20.23
C SER A 253 4.92 12.95 20.79
N GLU A 254 4.99 14.12 21.44
CA GLU A 254 6.24 14.73 21.91
C GLU A 254 7.33 14.81 20.83
N ALA A 255 6.92 15.05 19.58
CA ALA A 255 7.82 15.09 18.43
C ALA A 255 8.94 16.12 18.61
N LYS A 256 10.18 15.69 18.33
CA LYS A 256 11.41 16.50 18.43
C LYS A 256 11.85 17.09 17.10
N ALA A 257 11.26 16.62 16.00
CA ALA A 257 11.50 17.12 14.66
C ALA A 257 10.25 16.90 13.81
N ILE A 258 10.13 17.64 12.71
CA ILE A 258 9.08 17.49 11.71
C ILE A 258 9.70 17.65 10.31
N PHE A 259 9.38 16.75 9.39
CA PHE A 259 9.61 16.94 7.96
C PHE A 259 8.38 17.59 7.35
N THR A 260 8.55 18.65 6.56
CA THR A 260 7.47 19.21 5.75
C THR A 260 7.99 19.75 4.42
N GLN A 261 7.10 20.30 3.60
CA GLN A 261 7.43 20.92 2.32
C GLN A 261 6.79 22.30 2.21
N ASP A 262 7.27 23.09 1.26
CA ASP A 262 6.86 24.49 1.13
C ASP A 262 5.35 24.60 0.86
N CYS A 263 4.90 23.90 -0.18
CA CYS A 263 3.51 23.88 -0.59
C CYS A 263 3.12 22.53 -1.21
N ILE A 264 1.82 22.30 -1.33
CA ILE A 264 1.23 21.18 -2.07
C ILE A 264 0.45 21.77 -3.23
N LEU A 265 0.59 21.19 -4.41
CA LEU A 265 -0.29 21.48 -5.54
C LEU A 265 -1.40 20.45 -5.55
N ARG A 266 -2.66 20.90 -5.53
CA ARG A 266 -3.84 20.03 -5.59
C ARG A 266 -4.99 20.77 -6.25
N ASP A 267 -5.57 20.19 -7.30
CA ASP A 267 -6.63 20.81 -8.11
C ASP A 267 -6.27 22.26 -8.54
N ASP A 268 -5.06 22.45 -9.06
CA ASP A 268 -4.48 23.75 -9.46
C ASP A 268 -4.41 24.81 -8.33
N LYS A 269 -4.55 24.39 -7.08
CA LYS A 269 -4.39 25.25 -5.91
C LYS A 269 -3.10 24.94 -5.18
N GLU A 270 -2.41 26.01 -4.78
CA GLU A 270 -1.24 25.93 -3.93
C GLU A 270 -1.67 26.02 -2.45
N LEU A 271 -1.41 24.95 -1.69
CA LEU A 271 -1.67 24.86 -0.26
C LEU A 271 -0.34 25.03 0.50
N PRO A 272 -0.14 26.11 1.28
CA PRO A 272 1.15 26.43 1.87
C PRO A 272 1.39 25.64 3.17
N LEU A 273 1.88 24.41 3.06
CA LEU A 273 2.04 23.49 4.18
C LEU A 273 3.06 23.98 5.21
N TYR A 274 4.22 24.46 4.75
CA TYR A 274 5.23 25.08 5.62
C TYR A 274 4.66 26.23 6.45
N ARG A 275 3.76 27.05 5.86
CA ARG A 275 3.11 28.16 6.56
C ARG A 275 2.27 27.67 7.75
N CYS A 276 1.62 26.52 7.63
CA CYS A 276 0.87 25.92 8.73
C CYS A 276 1.80 25.45 9.86
N VAL A 277 2.97 24.89 9.53
CA VAL A 277 3.95 24.40 10.52
C VAL A 277 4.59 25.54 11.32
N ILE A 278 5.01 26.63 10.65
CA ILE A 278 5.63 27.78 11.35
C ILE A 278 4.68 28.53 12.29
N GLN A 279 3.37 28.43 12.06
CA GLN A 279 2.37 29.01 12.96
C GLN A 279 2.30 28.27 14.31
N VAL A 280 2.73 27.00 14.34
CA VAL A 280 2.72 26.17 15.54
C VAL A 280 3.94 26.41 16.40
N GLN A 281 5.14 26.35 15.80
CA GLN A 281 6.41 26.46 16.52
C GLN A 281 7.51 26.96 15.57
N ARG A 282 8.49 27.69 16.10
CA ARG A 282 9.70 28.05 15.33
C ARG A 282 10.51 26.77 15.10
N ALA A 283 10.34 26.19 13.93
CA ALA A 283 11.05 24.99 13.53
C ALA A 283 12.41 25.39 12.89
N LEU A 284 13.48 24.71 13.28
CA LEU A 284 14.84 24.97 12.82
C LEU A 284 15.04 24.36 11.44
N ILE A 285 15.38 25.17 10.43
CA ILE A 285 15.42 24.77 9.02
C ILE A 285 16.70 23.98 8.71
N LEU A 286 16.57 22.74 8.27
CA LEU A 286 17.60 22.00 7.56
C LEU A 286 17.17 21.90 6.09
N ASN A 287 17.64 22.86 5.30
CA ASN A 287 17.33 22.97 3.89
C ASN A 287 18.17 21.93 3.14
N SER A 288 17.54 20.91 2.53
CA SER A 288 18.28 19.96 1.70
C SER A 288 18.40 20.53 0.29
N GLN A 289 19.53 21.19 0.01
CA GLN A 289 19.96 21.55 -1.34
C GLN A 289 20.62 20.32 -1.99
N SER A 290 19.90 19.20 -2.07
CA SER A 290 20.37 17.99 -2.76
C SER A 290 19.58 17.83 -4.05
N GLU A 291 20.27 17.63 -5.18
CA GLU A 291 19.66 17.28 -6.48
C GLU A 291 18.74 16.03 -6.40
N TYR A 292 18.82 15.25 -5.32
CA TYR A 292 18.02 14.05 -5.10
C TYR A 292 16.69 14.26 -4.36
N ILE A 293 16.49 15.42 -3.72
CA ILE A 293 15.30 15.79 -2.94
C ILE A 293 15.04 17.29 -3.13
N SER A 294 14.55 17.68 -4.31
CA SER A 294 14.06 19.04 -4.54
C SER A 294 12.78 19.29 -3.73
N HIS A 295 12.66 20.47 -3.11
CA HIS A 295 11.49 20.96 -2.36
C HIS A 295 11.10 20.23 -1.06
N THR A 296 12.02 19.51 -0.41
CA THR A 296 11.77 18.98 0.95
C THR A 296 12.65 19.64 1.97
N SER A 297 12.03 20.16 3.03
CA SER A 297 12.70 20.83 4.14
C SER A 297 12.55 19.96 5.40
N VAL A 298 13.65 19.74 6.10
CA VAL A 298 13.65 19.01 7.37
C VAL A 298 13.67 20.03 8.50
N PHE A 299 12.89 19.82 9.55
CA PHE A 299 12.84 20.77 10.65
C PHE A 299 13.08 20.12 12.01
N VAL A 300 13.93 20.75 12.83
CA VAL A 300 14.10 20.38 14.23
C VAL A 300 13.13 21.21 15.07
N LEU A 301 12.32 20.57 15.89
CA LEU A 301 11.42 21.23 16.82
C LEU A 301 12.20 21.52 18.11
N GLN A 302 12.28 22.80 18.48
CA GLN A 302 12.86 23.23 19.77
C GLN A 302 11.84 23.14 20.89
#